data_AF-A0A6G2I2M7-F1
#
_entry.id   AF-A0A6G2I2M7-F1
#
_cell.length_a   1.000
_cell.length_b   1.000
_cell.length_c   1.000
_cell.angle_alpha   90.00
_cell.angle_beta   90.00
_cell.angle_gamma   90.00
#
_symmetry.space_group_name_H-M   'P 1'
#
loop_
_entity.id
_entity.type
_entity.pdbx_description
1 polymer ?
#
loop_
_entity_poly.entity_id
_entity_poly.type
_entity_poly.pdbx_seq_one_letter_code
_entity_poly.pdbx_strand_id
1 'polypeptide(L)'
;MNAEDFNGDPADRELYERLLAERDGPPDKALAERDPDYEVRSDPDPDAARHLAELVEAAAPRRRRGHSSMTAKHEPQAAPINRTRPVPGAEWCHACDSWCLPSGICGCNSR
;
A
#
# COMPACT_ATOMS: atom_id res chain seq x y z
N MET A 1 2.90 11.29 1.96
CA MET A 1 4.02 11.90 2.69
C MET A 1 4.36 10.98 3.82
N ASN A 2 5.44 10.20 3.64
CA ASN A 2 5.93 9.24 4.63
C ASN A 2 7.05 9.90 5.46
N ALA A 3 7.35 9.37 6.63
CA ALA A 3 8.43 9.85 7.50
C ALA A 3 9.84 9.73 6.87
N GLU A 4 9.95 9.11 5.70
CA GLU A 4 11.21 8.93 4.96
C GLU A 4 11.50 10.08 3.99
N ASP A 5 10.57 11.03 3.81
CA ASP A 5 10.75 12.21 2.95
C ASP A 5 11.58 13.33 3.61
N PHE A 6 11.99 13.17 4.88
CA PHE A 6 12.83 14.16 5.57
C PHE A 6 14.28 14.02 5.16
N ASN A 7 14.86 15.11 4.66
CA ASN A 7 16.20 15.18 4.08
C ASN A 7 17.33 15.09 5.13
N GLY A 8 17.12 14.30 6.19
CA GLY A 8 18.02 14.17 7.33
C GLY A 8 17.96 15.31 8.34
N ASP A 9 17.09 16.32 8.16
CA ASP A 9 16.93 17.40 9.13
C ASP A 9 16.01 16.96 10.29
N PRO A 10 16.52 16.89 11.53
CA PRO A 10 15.69 16.52 12.67
C PRO A 10 14.55 17.51 12.94
N ALA A 11 14.72 18.79 12.57
CA ALA A 11 13.69 19.81 12.77
C ALA A 11 12.47 19.58 11.87
N ASP A 12 12.67 19.08 10.65
CA ASP A 12 11.57 18.78 9.73
C ASP A 12 10.77 17.57 10.20
N ARG A 13 11.45 16.58 10.80
CA ARG A 13 10.79 15.43 11.41
C ARG A 13 9.94 15.84 12.61
N GLU A 14 10.49 16.65 13.52
CA GLU A 14 9.73 17.15 14.67
C GLU A 14 8.53 18.01 14.25
N LEU A 15 8.70 18.83 13.21
CA LEU A 15 7.62 19.64 12.64
C LEU A 15 6.50 18.75 12.07
N TYR A 16 6.87 17.69 11.36
CA TYR A 16 5.90 16.73 10.82
C TYR A 16 5.16 15.97 11.91
N GLU A 17 5.87 15.47 12.93
CA GLU A 17 5.26 14.79 14.06
C GLU A 17 4.27 15.73 14.79
N ARG A 18 4.62 17.02 14.94
CA ARG A 18 3.73 18.04 15.52
C ARG A 18 2.49 18.32 14.66
N LEU A 19 2.64 18.43 13.35
CA LEU A 19 1.52 18.64 12.42
C LEU A 19 0.58 17.42 12.36
N LEU A 20 1.11 16.20 12.45
CA LEU A 20 0.27 15.00 12.59
C LEU A 20 -0.51 15.02 13.90
N ALA A 21 0.15 15.34 15.02
CA ALA A 21 -0.51 15.39 16.32
C ALA A 21 -1.61 16.47 16.39
N GLU A 22 -1.45 17.57 15.66
CA GLU A 22 -2.47 18.62 15.55
C GLU A 22 -3.67 18.19 14.68
N ARG A 23 -3.41 17.44 13.59
CA ARG A 23 -4.45 16.96 12.67
C ARG A 23 -5.23 15.78 13.23
N ASP A 24 -4.53 14.77 13.73
CA ASP A 24 -5.09 13.47 14.09
C ASP A 24 -5.25 13.31 15.62
N GLY A 25 -4.82 14.31 16.39
CA GLY A 25 -4.66 14.21 17.84
C GLY A 25 -3.41 13.41 18.22
N PRO A 26 -3.06 13.35 19.52
CA PRO A 26 -2.03 12.45 19.99
C PRO A 26 -2.34 11.02 19.53
N PRO A 27 -1.35 10.26 19.00
CA PRO A 27 -1.58 8.91 18.47
C PRO A 27 -2.23 7.99 19.51
N ASP A 28 -1.96 8.23 20.80
CA ASP A 28 -2.56 7.52 21.92
C ASP A 28 -4.09 7.73 22.01
N LYS A 29 -4.60 8.92 21.66
CA LYS A 29 -6.04 9.18 21.65
C LYS A 29 -6.74 8.47 20.49
N ALA A 30 -6.11 8.45 19.32
CA ALA A 30 -6.63 7.74 18.16
C ALA A 30 -6.66 6.22 18.39
N LEU A 31 -5.65 5.68 19.10
CA LEU A 31 -5.62 4.27 19.50
C LEU A 31 -6.66 3.97 20.58
N ALA A 32 -6.80 4.81 21.60
CA ALA A 32 -7.80 4.65 22.66
C ALA A 32 -9.25 4.79 22.17
N GLU A 33 -9.52 5.61 21.15
CA GLU A 33 -10.85 5.69 20.52
C GLU A 33 -11.18 4.40 19.75
N ARG A 34 -10.17 3.81 19.12
CA ARG A 34 -10.32 2.64 18.26
C ARG A 34 -10.34 1.32 19.04
N ASP A 35 -9.65 1.29 20.17
CA ASP A 35 -9.61 0.18 21.11
C ASP A 35 -9.56 0.73 22.55
N PRO A 36 -10.72 0.79 23.24
CA PRO A 36 -10.80 1.34 24.59
C PRO A 36 -10.09 0.50 25.64
N ASP A 37 -9.71 -0.75 25.32
CA ASP A 37 -8.95 -1.65 26.20
C ASP A 37 -7.45 -1.66 25.84
N TYR A 38 -6.98 -0.71 25.01
CA TYR A 38 -5.58 -0.62 24.61
C TYR A 38 -4.67 -0.23 25.80
N GLU A 39 -4.03 -1.23 26.38
CA GLU A 39 -2.95 -1.07 27.34
C GLU A 39 -1.61 -0.96 26.60
N VAL A 40 -0.92 0.17 26.73
CA VAL A 40 0.46 0.32 26.25
C VAL A 40 1.35 -0.61 27.06
N ARG A 41 1.70 -1.76 26.49
CA ARG A 41 2.74 -2.64 27.06
C ARG A 41 4.06 -1.89 27.06
N SER A 42 4.52 -1.50 28.25
CA SER A 42 5.78 -0.78 28.47
C SER A 42 7.02 -1.68 28.42
N ASP A 43 6.82 -3.00 28.48
CA ASP A 43 7.93 -3.95 28.47
C ASP A 43 8.44 -4.21 27.04
N PRO A 44 9.76 -4.13 26.81
CA PRO A 44 10.33 -4.45 25.51
C PRO A 44 10.09 -5.92 25.17
N ASP A 45 9.58 -6.17 23.95
CA ASP A 45 9.33 -7.54 23.45
C ASP A 45 10.67 -8.33 23.41
N PRO A 46 10.80 -9.44 24.17
CA PRO A 46 12.03 -10.22 24.20
C PRO A 46 12.39 -10.84 22.85
N ASP A 47 11.41 -10.99 21.95
CA ASP A 47 11.59 -11.52 20.60
C ASP A 47 11.53 -10.43 19.51
N ALA A 48 11.62 -9.15 19.89
CA ALA A 48 11.52 -8.02 18.96
C ALA A 48 12.45 -8.16 17.74
N ALA A 49 13.68 -8.63 17.95
CA ALA A 49 14.66 -8.82 16.89
C ALA A 49 14.21 -9.87 15.85
N ARG A 50 13.56 -10.96 16.30
CA ARG A 50 13.02 -12.00 15.43
C ARG A 50 11.82 -11.49 14.64
N HIS A 51 10.89 -10.81 15.31
CA HIS A 51 9.72 -10.23 14.66
C HIS A 51 10.10 -9.17 13.61
N LEU A 52 11.08 -8.31 13.90
CA LEU A 52 11.59 -7.34 12.93
C LEU A 52 12.22 -8.02 11.71
N ALA A 53 12.98 -9.10 11.90
CA ALA A 53 13.58 -9.83 10.79
C ALA A 53 12.51 -10.45 9.86
N GLU A 54 11.44 -11.00 10.42
CA GLU A 54 10.32 -11.57 9.67
C GLU A 54 9.58 -10.50 8.85
N LEU A 55 9.34 -9.32 9.43
CA LEU A 55 8.73 -8.19 8.72
C LEU A 55 9.61 -7.67 7.60
N VAL A 56 10.91 -7.55 7.83
CA VAL A 56 11.88 -7.12 6.80
C VAL A 56 11.93 -8.13 5.66
N GLU A 57 11.89 -9.43 5.95
CA GLU A 57 11.86 -10.48 4.93
C GLU A 57 10.54 -10.45 4.13
N ALA A 58 9.40 -10.26 4.80
CA ALA A 58 8.11 -10.15 4.15
C ALA A 58 7.98 -8.90 3.28
N ALA A 59 8.57 -7.78 3.71
CA ALA A 59 8.61 -6.52 2.97
C ALA A 59 9.66 -6.51 1.85
N ALA A 60 10.61 -7.45 1.85
CA ALA A 60 11.66 -7.50 0.85
C ALA A 60 11.07 -7.76 -0.55
N PRO A 61 11.45 -6.96 -1.57
CA PRO A 61 10.98 -7.17 -2.93
C PRO A 61 11.41 -8.56 -3.40
N ARG A 62 10.43 -9.39 -3.79
CA ARG A 62 10.68 -10.73 -4.33
C ARG A 62 11.68 -10.60 -5.47
N ARG A 63 12.91 -11.08 -5.27
CA ARG A 63 13.93 -11.08 -6.33
C ARG A 63 13.47 -12.00 -7.45
N ARG A 64 12.82 -11.44 -8.48
CA ARG A 64 12.58 -12.12 -9.75
C ARG A 64 13.95 -12.41 -10.34
N ARG A 65 14.40 -13.68 -10.25
CA ARG A 65 15.49 -14.18 -11.10
C ARG A 65 15.03 -14.00 -12.55
N GLY A 66 15.87 -13.33 -13.33
CA GLY A 66 15.48 -12.66 -14.56
C GLY A 66 14.84 -13.56 -15.61
N HIS A 67 13.78 -13.04 -16.22
CA HIS A 67 13.53 -13.22 -17.65
C HIS A 67 13.58 -11.85 -18.29
N SER A 68 14.77 -11.47 -18.76
CA SER A 68 14.93 -10.37 -19.70
C SER A 68 14.62 -10.89 -21.10
N SER A 69 13.50 -10.46 -21.67
CA SER A 69 13.35 -10.31 -23.12
C SER A 69 12.37 -9.17 -23.36
N MET A 70 12.91 -7.96 -23.48
CA MET A 70 12.94 -7.20 -24.72
C MET A 70 11.63 -6.48 -25.06
N THR A 71 11.79 -5.17 -25.23
CA THR A 71 10.94 -4.25 -26.00
C THR A 71 9.54 -3.95 -25.46
N ALA A 72 9.36 -2.72 -24.97
CA ALA A 72 8.70 -1.64 -25.71
C ALA A 72 7.90 -0.74 -24.76
N LYS A 73 8.33 0.52 -24.72
CA LYS A 73 7.51 1.74 -24.63
C LYS A 73 6.03 1.50 -24.28
N HIS A 74 5.67 1.78 -23.03
CA HIS A 74 4.66 2.77 -22.72
C HIS A 74 4.58 2.93 -21.20
N GLU A 75 4.93 4.12 -20.74
CA GLU A 75 4.40 4.66 -19.50
C GLU A 75 2.87 4.61 -19.55
N PRO A 76 2.20 4.18 -18.48
CA PRO A 76 0.91 4.75 -18.18
C PRO A 76 0.95 5.36 -16.79
N GLN A 77 0.74 6.68 -16.81
CA GLN A 77 0.24 7.46 -15.71
C GLN A 77 -0.73 6.67 -14.83
N ALA A 78 -0.49 6.77 -13.53
CA ALA A 78 -1.45 6.45 -12.49
C ALA A 78 -2.74 7.26 -12.72
N ALA A 79 -3.67 6.70 -13.49
CA ALA A 79 -5.07 7.10 -13.46
C ALA A 79 -5.78 6.16 -12.47
N PRO A 80 -6.65 6.68 -11.58
CA PRO A 80 -7.44 5.83 -10.71
C PRO A 80 -8.22 4.84 -11.58
N ILE A 81 -8.16 3.54 -11.26
CA ILE A 81 -8.88 2.48 -11.96
C ILE A 81 -10.36 2.87 -11.90
N ASN A 82 -10.84 3.48 -12.98
CA ASN A 82 -12.20 3.94 -13.08
C ASN A 82 -13.05 2.69 -13.25
N ARG A 83 -13.46 2.10 -12.12
CA ARG A 83 -14.36 0.93 -12.06
C ARG A 83 -15.79 1.29 -12.49
N THR A 84 -15.93 2.32 -13.31
CA THR A 84 -17.19 2.59 -13.99
C THR A 84 -17.37 1.55 -15.07
N ARG A 85 -18.49 0.83 -14.97
CA ARG A 85 -18.87 -0.21 -15.91
C ARG A 85 -19.08 0.42 -17.30
N PRO A 86 -18.44 -0.10 -18.38
CA PRO A 86 -18.50 0.50 -19.70
C PRO A 86 -19.86 0.25 -20.40
N VAL A 87 -20.46 -0.91 -20.18
CA VAL A 87 -21.77 -1.28 -20.73
C VAL A 87 -22.60 -2.07 -19.72
N PRO A 88 -23.94 -1.97 -19.73
CA PRO A 88 -24.79 -2.83 -18.90
C PRO A 88 -24.48 -4.31 -19.12
N GLY A 89 -24.37 -5.08 -18.03
CA GLY A 89 -24.02 -6.50 -18.10
C GLY A 89 -22.52 -6.80 -18.22
N ALA A 90 -21.64 -5.79 -18.28
CA ALA A 90 -20.20 -6.05 -18.16
C ALA A 90 -19.81 -6.42 -16.72
N GLU A 91 -18.98 -7.45 -16.60
CA GLU A 91 -18.47 -7.98 -15.33
C GLU A 91 -16.98 -7.72 -15.17
N TRP A 92 -16.50 -7.49 -13.95
CA TRP A 92 -15.09 -7.24 -13.71
C TRP A 92 -14.30 -8.56 -13.69
N CYS A 93 -13.28 -8.66 -14.54
CA CYS A 93 -12.39 -9.80 -14.55
C CYS A 93 -11.20 -9.54 -13.62
N HIS A 94 -11.10 -10.30 -12.54
CA HIS A 94 -9.96 -10.25 -11.62
C HIS A 94 -8.66 -10.85 -12.20
N ALA A 95 -8.74 -11.60 -13.30
CA ALA A 95 -7.56 -12.24 -13.89
C ALA A 95 -6.74 -11.30 -14.80
N CYS A 96 -7.40 -10.36 -15.48
CA CYS A 96 -6.74 -9.36 -16.34
C CYS A 96 -7.04 -7.92 -15.94
N ASP A 97 -7.67 -7.71 -14.78
CA ASP A 97 -8.09 -6.40 -14.26
C ASP A 97 -8.77 -5.53 -15.33
N SER A 98 -9.71 -6.13 -16.07
CA SER A 98 -10.48 -5.45 -17.11
C SER A 98 -11.94 -5.89 -17.13
N TRP A 99 -12.80 -5.09 -17.75
CA TRP A 99 -14.22 -5.43 -17.93
C TRP A 99 -14.40 -6.50 -19.00
N CYS A 100 -15.06 -7.61 -18.65
CA CYS A 100 -15.63 -8.56 -19.59
C CYS A 100 -16.92 -7.98 -20.17
N LEU A 101 -17.02 -7.96 -21.50
CA LEU A 101 -18.28 -7.69 -22.18
C LEU A 101 -19.27 -8.85 -21.95
N PRO A 102 -20.59 -8.64 -22.09
CA PRO A 102 -21.60 -9.70 -21.98
C PRO A 102 -21.37 -10.90 -22.91
N SER A 103 -20.62 -10.70 -24.00
CA SER A 103 -20.17 -11.76 -24.91
C SER A 103 -19.06 -12.65 -24.34
N GLY A 104 -18.59 -12.39 -23.12
CA GLY A 104 -17.47 -13.10 -22.48
C GLY A 104 -16.09 -12.68 -22.99
N ILE A 105 -16.00 -11.58 -23.75
CA ILE A 105 -14.75 -11.07 -24.30
C ILE A 105 -14.11 -10.09 -23.30
N CYS A 106 -12.85 -10.33 -22.94
CA CYS A 106 -12.03 -9.48 -22.08
C CYS A 106 -10.55 -9.61 -22.46
N GLY A 107 -9.67 -8.88 -21.77
CA GLY A 107 -8.23 -8.92 -22.02
C GLY A 107 -7.58 -10.31 -21.97
N CYS A 108 -8.18 -11.28 -21.26
CA CYS A 108 -7.70 -12.67 -21.25
C CYS A 108 -7.96 -13.43 -22.55
N ASN A 109 -9.04 -13.12 -23.28
CA ASN A 109 -9.55 -13.93 -24.40
C ASN A 109 -9.71 -13.13 -25.71
N SER A 110 -9.13 -11.93 -25.79
CA SER A 110 -9.22 -11.03 -26.95
C SER A 110 -7.92 -10.99 -27.76
N ARG A 111 -7.16 -12.09 -27.81
CA ARG A 111 -5.91 -12.22 -28.59
C ARG A 111 -6.12 -12.97 -29.89
#